data_AF-Q48B17-F1
#
_entry.id   AF-Q48B17-F1
#
_cell.length_a   1.000
_cell.length_b   1.000
_cell.length_c   1.000
_cell.angle_alpha   90.00
_cell.angle_beta   90.00
_cell.angle_gamma   90.00
#
_symmetry.space_group_name_H-M   'P 1'
#
loop_
_entity.id
_entity.type
_entity.pdbx_description
1 polymer ?
#
loop_
_entity_poly.entity_id
_entity_poly.type
_entity_poly.pdbx_seq_one_letter_code
_entity_poly.pdbx_strand_id
1 'polypeptide(L)'
;MPPRHYLFPPFPISPPGPAWRCFFAFLQPLGVPMASSEDEATTKTTSVYIQAARVEALSRAAIRVSYETNSPRQISPSELARYLIDNYLEQAVKELIAESARK
;
A
#
# COMPACT_ATOMS: atom_id res chain seq x y z
N MET A 1 -33.78 26.94 -46.47
CA MET A 1 -32.84 25.92 -45.94
C MET A 1 -33.46 25.32 -44.68
N PRO A 2 -33.51 23.97 -44.55
CA PRO A 2 -34.24 23.30 -43.48
C PRO A 2 -33.42 23.19 -42.16
N PRO A 3 -34.06 22.96 -41.00
CA PRO A 3 -33.37 22.84 -39.71
C PRO A 3 -32.66 21.49 -39.57
N ARG A 4 -31.40 21.51 -39.11
CA ARG A 4 -30.60 20.31 -38.85
C ARG A 4 -31.05 19.63 -37.56
N HIS A 5 -31.70 18.48 -37.69
CA HIS A 5 -31.95 17.56 -36.57
C HIS A 5 -30.62 16.95 -36.11
N TYR A 6 -30.25 17.18 -34.84
CA TYR A 6 -29.12 16.50 -34.21
C TYR A 6 -29.55 15.10 -33.77
N LEU A 7 -28.95 14.08 -34.38
CA LEU A 7 -29.07 12.67 -33.99
C LEU A 7 -28.08 12.40 -32.84
N PHE A 8 -28.58 12.19 -31.62
CA PHE A 8 -27.79 11.58 -30.56
C PHE A 8 -27.60 10.08 -30.85
N PRO A 9 -26.39 9.50 -30.71
CA PRO A 9 -26.25 8.05 -30.76
C PRO A 9 -26.82 7.42 -29.48
N PRO A 10 -27.60 6.33 -29.58
CA PRO A 10 -28.11 5.63 -28.42
C PRO A 10 -26.99 4.83 -27.75
N PHE A 11 -26.82 5.02 -26.45
CA PHE A 11 -26.11 4.08 -25.58
C PHE A 11 -26.74 2.68 -25.74
N PRO A 12 -25.98 1.60 -25.96
CA PRO A 12 -26.56 0.26 -25.89
C PRO A 12 -26.76 -0.13 -24.42
N ILE A 13 -27.98 0.08 -23.93
CA ILE A 13 -28.52 -0.56 -22.73
C ILE A 13 -29.11 -1.91 -23.17
N SER A 14 -28.60 -2.96 -22.52
CA SER A 14 -29.16 -4.31 -22.31
C SER A 14 -28.57 -5.53 -23.08
N PRO A 15 -28.50 -6.70 -22.39
CA PRO A 15 -27.64 -7.83 -22.72
C PRO A 15 -28.38 -8.99 -23.40
N PRO A 16 -27.64 -9.99 -23.91
CA PRO A 16 -28.13 -11.37 -23.81
C PRO A 16 -27.05 -12.39 -23.42
N GLY A 17 -27.33 -13.18 -22.38
CA GLY A 17 -26.90 -14.59 -22.32
C GLY A 17 -25.67 -14.94 -21.46
N PRO A 18 -25.70 -16.09 -20.76
CA PRO A 18 -24.75 -16.42 -19.70
C PRO A 18 -23.49 -17.09 -20.26
N ALA A 19 -22.35 -16.41 -20.15
CA ALA A 19 -21.04 -17.00 -20.38
C ALA A 19 -20.10 -16.59 -19.25
N TRP A 20 -20.28 -17.23 -18.09
CA TRP A 20 -19.18 -17.41 -17.15
C TRP A 20 -18.07 -18.19 -17.87
N ARG A 21 -17.11 -17.48 -18.47
CA ARG A 21 -15.76 -18.01 -18.69
C ARG A 21 -14.75 -16.91 -18.43
N CYS A 22 -14.19 -17.01 -17.24
CA CYS A 22 -12.94 -16.42 -16.81
C CYS A 22 -11.89 -16.52 -17.92
N PHE A 23 -11.43 -15.39 -18.42
CA PHE A 23 -10.16 -15.29 -19.14
C PHE A 23 -9.45 -14.01 -18.69
N PHE A 24 -9.00 -13.99 -17.43
CA PHE A 24 -7.79 -13.22 -17.12
C PHE A 24 -6.65 -13.93 -17.84
N ALA A 25 -6.37 -13.48 -19.07
CA ALA A 25 -5.24 -13.92 -19.85
C ALA A 25 -3.95 -13.56 -19.09
N PHE A 26 -3.42 -14.58 -18.43
CA PHE A 26 -2.13 -14.61 -17.74
C PHE A 26 -1.03 -14.45 -18.80
N LEU A 27 -0.65 -13.22 -19.09
CA LEU A 27 0.53 -12.93 -19.92
C LEU A 27 1.78 -13.38 -19.14
N GLN A 28 2.29 -14.56 -19.45
CA GLN A 28 3.65 -14.95 -19.05
C GLN A 28 4.64 -14.45 -20.09
N PRO A 29 5.72 -13.76 -19.71
CA PRO A 29 6.94 -13.76 -20.49
C PRO A 29 7.86 -14.87 -19.97
N LEU A 30 8.00 -15.92 -20.78
CA LEU A 30 9.09 -16.90 -20.69
C LEU A 30 10.35 -16.25 -21.28
N GLY A 31 11.35 -15.96 -20.45
CA GLY A 31 12.63 -15.41 -20.90
C GLY A 31 13.71 -15.42 -19.81
N VAL A 32 14.51 -16.50 -19.80
CA VAL A 32 15.88 -16.67 -19.24
C VAL A 32 16.08 -16.44 -17.72
N PRO A 33 16.60 -17.42 -16.96
CA PRO A 33 17.02 -17.19 -15.58
C PRO A 33 18.35 -16.44 -15.59
N MET A 34 18.30 -15.13 -15.35
CA MET A 34 19.52 -14.35 -15.14
C MET A 34 19.96 -14.55 -13.69
N ALA A 35 20.99 -15.38 -13.49
CA ALA A 35 21.68 -15.45 -12.22
C ALA A 35 22.43 -14.13 -12.01
N SER A 36 21.91 -13.26 -11.14
CA SER A 36 22.56 -12.03 -10.70
C SER A 36 22.49 -11.94 -9.18
N SER A 37 23.62 -12.26 -8.55
CA SER A 37 24.17 -11.73 -7.30
C SER A 37 23.22 -11.55 -6.09
N GLU A 38 23.42 -12.38 -5.07
CA GLU A 38 23.35 -11.99 -3.65
C GLU A 38 24.22 -10.72 -3.47
N ASP A 39 23.84 -9.61 -2.82
CA ASP A 39 23.09 -9.45 -1.57
C ASP A 39 22.63 -7.97 -1.38
N GLU A 40 21.74 -7.74 -0.39
CA GLU A 40 21.51 -6.49 0.37
C GLU A 40 20.76 -5.27 -0.23
N ALA A 41 19.45 -5.41 -0.48
CA ALA A 41 18.42 -4.41 -0.09
C ALA A 41 17.00 -4.99 -0.28
N THR A 42 16.77 -6.24 0.14
CA THR A 42 15.47 -6.89 -0.05
C THR A 42 14.43 -6.27 0.88
N THR A 43 13.73 -5.23 0.43
CA THR A 43 12.56 -4.69 1.13
C THR A 43 11.50 -5.79 1.22
N LYS A 44 11.40 -6.41 2.39
CA LYS A 44 10.38 -7.43 2.66
C LYS A 44 9.09 -6.74 3.08
N THR A 45 8.00 -7.03 2.38
CA THR A 45 6.68 -6.56 2.80
C THR A 45 6.05 -7.61 3.71
N THR A 46 5.77 -7.24 4.95
CA THR A 46 5.12 -8.11 5.94
C THR A 46 3.87 -7.44 6.50
N SER A 47 2.85 -8.24 6.83
CA SER A 47 1.65 -7.76 7.51
C SER A 47 1.77 -8.02 9.01
N VAL A 48 1.44 -7.00 9.81
CA VAL A 48 1.45 -7.09 11.28
C VAL A 48 0.04 -6.82 11.79
N TYR A 49 -0.43 -7.68 12.69
CA TYR A 49 -1.71 -7.48 13.35
C TYR A 49 -1.53 -6.54 14.53
N ILE A 50 -2.23 -5.40 14.49
CA ILE A 50 -2.18 -4.37 15.53
C ILE A 50 -3.63 -4.01 15.89
N GLN A 51 -3.86 -3.63 17.14
CA GLN A 51 -5.15 -3.09 17.56
C GLN A 51 -5.55 -1.88 16.71
N ALA A 52 -6.83 -1.83 16.30
CA ALA A 52 -7.37 -0.76 15.46
C ALA A 52 -7.08 0.65 16.02
N ALA A 53 -7.24 0.85 17.34
CA ALA A 53 -6.96 2.12 18.01
C ALA A 53 -5.51 2.61 17.80
N ARG A 54 -4.54 1.69 17.68
CA ARG A 54 -3.13 2.03 17.43
C ARG A 54 -2.88 2.36 15.96
N VAL A 55 -3.59 1.72 15.03
CA VAL A 55 -3.53 2.08 13.60
C VAL A 55 -4.04 3.51 13.39
N GLU A 56 -5.13 3.89 14.04
CA GLU A 56 -5.66 5.26 14.02
C GLU A 56 -4.70 6.27 14.66
N ALA A 57 -4.06 5.89 15.77
CA ALA A 57 -3.04 6.73 16.41
C ALA A 57 -1.83 6.96 15.49
N LEU A 58 -1.40 5.91 14.78
CA LEU A 58 -0.29 5.98 13.82
C LEU A 58 -0.64 6.88 12.64
N SER A 59 -1.85 6.77 12.09
CA SER A 59 -2.33 7.65 11.03
C SER A 59 -2.36 9.12 11.46
N ARG A 60 -2.88 9.41 12.66
CA ARG A 60 -2.87 10.77 13.22
C ARG A 60 -1.45 11.29 13.46
N ALA A 61 -0.54 10.43 13.93
CA ALA A 61 0.86 10.79 14.10
C ALA A 61 1.53 11.13 12.76
N ALA A 62 1.27 10.36 11.71
CA ALA A 62 1.82 10.63 10.37
C ALA A 62 1.38 12.00 9.84
N ILE A 63 0.10 12.33 10.01
CA ILE A 63 -0.45 13.65 9.68
C ILE A 63 0.24 14.75 10.51
N ARG A 64 0.38 14.55 11.82
CA ARG A 64 1.03 15.52 12.71
C ARG A 64 2.48 15.78 12.31
N VAL A 65 3.27 14.73 12.08
CA VAL A 65 4.67 14.85 11.67
C VAL A 65 4.76 15.58 10.33
N SER A 66 3.86 15.30 9.38
CA SER A 66 3.79 16.03 8.11
C SER A 66 3.57 17.53 8.31
N TYR A 67 2.70 17.93 9.25
CA TYR A 67 2.47 19.35 9.55
C TYR A 67 3.66 20.01 10.24
N GLU A 68 4.25 19.35 11.24
CA GLU A 68 5.36 19.91 12.01
C GLU A 68 6.66 20.04 11.20
N THR A 69 6.90 19.12 10.28
CA THR A 69 8.10 19.15 9.42
C THR A 69 7.95 20.05 8.20
N ASN A 70 6.77 20.67 7.99
CA ASN A 70 6.42 21.44 6.79
C ASN A 70 6.76 20.70 5.49
N SER A 71 6.69 19.37 5.51
CA SER A 71 7.01 18.56 4.34
C SER A 71 5.93 18.77 3.28
N PRO A 72 6.28 19.07 2.02
CA PRO A 72 5.31 19.19 0.93
C PRO A 72 4.64 17.85 0.60
N ARG A 73 5.20 16.73 1.08
CA ARG A 73 4.61 15.40 0.96
C ARG A 73 4.08 14.92 2.30
N GLN A 74 2.81 14.54 2.32
CA GLN A 74 2.21 13.83 3.44
C GLN A 74 2.92 12.49 3.61
N ILE A 75 3.43 12.26 4.83
CA ILE A 75 4.02 10.98 5.20
C ILE A 75 2.90 9.96 5.32
N SER A 76 3.08 8.81 4.65
CA SER A 76 2.11 7.72 4.77
C SER A 76 2.27 7.00 6.13
N PRO A 77 1.19 6.39 6.67
CA PRO A 77 1.29 5.59 7.89
C PRO A 77 2.34 4.48 7.77
N SER A 78 2.43 3.80 6.63
CA SER A 78 3.42 2.74 6.40
C SER A 78 4.85 3.26 6.43
N GLU A 79 5.09 4.46 5.91
CA GLU A 79 6.41 5.10 5.91
C GLU A 79 6.82 5.54 7.31
N LEU A 80 5.88 6.09 8.09
CA LEU A 80 6.12 6.39 9.51
C LEU A 80 6.40 5.10 10.30
N ALA A 81 5.63 4.04 10.06
CA ALA A 81 5.84 2.75 10.73
C ALA A 81 7.23 2.18 10.43
N ARG A 82 7.65 2.22 9.16
CA ARG A 82 9.01 1.82 8.75
C ARG A 82 10.06 2.65 9.48
N TYR A 83 9.92 3.98 9.49
CA TYR A 83 10.87 4.85 10.18
C TYR A 83 10.99 4.52 11.66
N LEU A 84 9.86 4.27 12.35
CA LEU A 84 9.87 3.91 13.76
C LEU A 84 10.58 2.57 14.01
N ILE A 85 10.37 1.57 13.15
CA ILE A 85 11.02 0.27 13.26
C ILE A 85 12.53 0.42 13.01
N ASP A 86 12.93 1.05 11.91
CA ASP A 86 14.33 1.13 11.51
C ASP A 86 15.19 1.91 12.52
N ASN A 87 14.61 2.92 13.19
CA ASN A 87 15.38 3.80 14.08
C ASN A 87 15.19 3.48 15.58
N TYR A 88 14.06 2.90 16.00
CA TYR A 88 13.73 2.74 17.43
C TYR A 88 13.51 1.29 17.87
N LEU A 89 13.61 0.30 16.98
CA LEU A 89 13.41 -1.10 17.35
C LEU A 89 14.36 -1.56 18.47
N GLU A 90 15.66 -1.28 18.33
CA GLU A 90 16.67 -1.67 19.32
C GLU A 90 16.42 -1.02 20.70
N GLN A 91 16.00 0.25 20.70
CA GLN A 91 15.64 0.93 21.94
C GLN A 91 14.42 0.28 22.61
N ALA A 92 13.37 0.00 21.83
CA ALA A 92 12.16 -0.64 22.33
C ALA A 92 12.44 -2.05 22.89
N VAL A 93 13.29 -2.83 22.23
CA VAL A 93 13.73 -4.15 22.70
C VAL A 93 14.50 -4.04 24.01
N LYS A 94 15.44 -3.08 24.11
CA LYS A 94 16.21 -2.85 25.32
C LYS A 94 15.32 -2.48 26.52
N GLU A 95 14.35 -1.60 26.32
CA GLU A 95 13.40 -1.21 27.36
C GLU A 95 12.53 -2.39 27.81
N LEU A 96 12.06 -3.22 26.86
CA LEU A 96 11.28 -4.42 27.15
C LEU A 96 12.08 -5.44 27.97
N ILE A 97 13.35 -5.68 27.64
CA ILE A 97 14.23 -6.56 28.42
C ILE A 97 14.41 -6.00 29.84
N ALA A 98 14.67 -4.69 29.96
CA ALA A 98 14.85 -4.04 31.26
C ALA A 98 13.58 -4.06 32.12
N GLU A 99 12.39 -3.96 31.52
CA GLU A 99 11.12 -4.14 32.23
C GLU A 99 10.94 -5.60 32.67
N SER A 100 11.27 -6.58 31.82
CA SER A 100 11.14 -7.99 32.15
C SER A 100 12.03 -8.41 33.32
N ALA A 101 13.24 -7.85 33.42
CA ALA A 101 14.18 -8.11 34.52
C ALA A 101 13.75 -7.49 35.86
N ARG A 102 12.76 -6.60 35.86
CA ARG A 102 12.20 -5.95 37.06
C ARG A 102 10.95 -6.66 37.61
N LYS A 103 10.43 -7.65 36.88
CA LYS A 103 9.37 -8.56 37.35
C LYS A 103 9.98 -9.81 37.97
#